data_AF-A0A933QCF5-F1
#
_entry.id   AF-A0A933QCF5-F1
#
_cell.length_a   1.000
_cell.length_b   1.000
_cell.length_c   1.000
_cell.angle_alpha   90.00
_cell.angle_beta   90.00
_cell.angle_gamma   90.00
#
_symmetry.space_group_name_H-M   'P 1'
#
loop_
_entity.id
_entity.type
_entity.pdbx_description
1 polymer ?
#
loop_
_entity_poly.entity_id
_entity_poly.type
_entity_poly.pdbx_seq_one_letter_code
_entity_poly.pdbx_strand_id
1 'polypeptide(L)' 'MRIVGHRKAHPITFSASASLLVEGACFNEEIHRLPTGNRTFIPKGVYHFLTLDEANRHEADCLAAGMARVARSRS' A
#
# COMPACT_ATOMS: atom_id res chain seq x y z
N MET A 1 17.03 8.27 10.75
CA MET A 1 15.83 7.85 9.99
C MET A 1 14.83 9.01 10.00
N ARG A 2 14.45 9.56 8.83
CA ARG A 2 13.50 10.68 8.74
C ARG A 2 12.10 10.10 8.62
N ILE A 3 11.22 10.36 9.59
CA ILE A 3 9.81 9.99 9.48
C ILE A 3 9.17 10.98 8.50
N VAL A 4 8.62 10.46 7.40
CA VAL A 4 7.89 11.25 6.41
C VAL A 4 6.41 10.94 6.57
N GLY A 5 5.64 11.96 6.97
CA GLY A 5 4.21 11.86 7.23
C GLY A 5 3.88 11.53 8.69
N HIS A 6 2.83 12.14 9.21
CA HIS A 6 2.28 11.87 10.54
C HIS A 6 0.81 11.46 10.39
N ARG A 7 0.43 10.31 10.95
CA ARG A 7 -0.96 9.88 11.00
C ARG A 7 -1.70 10.66 12.09
N LYS A 8 -2.84 11.26 11.75
CA LYS A 8 -3.79 11.74 12.76
C LYS A 8 -4.53 10.54 13.37
N ALA A 9 -4.13 10.16 14.57
CA ALA A 9 -4.87 9.17 15.35
C ALA A 9 -6.11 9.84 15.97
N HIS A 10 -7.27 9.21 15.80
CA HIS A 10 -8.51 9.65 16.41
C HIS A 10 -8.80 8.79 17.65
N PRO A 11 -9.20 9.39 18.79
CA PRO A 11 -9.56 8.62 19.98
C PRO A 11 -10.80 7.76 19.72
N ILE A 12 -10.86 6.59 20.35
CA ILE A 12 -12.05 5.74 20.31
C ILE A 12 -13.16 6.46 21.08
N THR A 13 -14.32 6.63 20.45
CA THR A 13 -15.48 7.31 21.03
C THR A 13 -16.68 6.37 21.04
N PHE A 14 -17.60 6.60 21.98
CA PHE A 14 -18.81 5.78 22.12
C PHE A 14 -19.83 6.03 21.01
N SER A 15 -19.89 7.26 20.50
CA SER A 15 -20.88 7.67 19.50
C SER A 15 -20.26 7.71 18.09
N ALA A 16 -21.01 7.23 17.10
CA ALA A 16 -20.60 7.34 15.71
C ALA A 16 -20.58 8.81 15.25
N SER A 17 -19.61 9.15 14.39
CA SER A 17 -19.50 10.49 13.80
C SER A 17 -19.48 10.40 12.27
N ALA A 18 -20.39 11.11 11.63
CA ALA A 18 -20.46 11.20 10.18
C ALA A 18 -19.22 11.87 9.58
N SER A 19 -18.64 12.88 10.25
CA SER A 19 -17.44 13.56 9.76
C SER A 19 -16.22 12.62 9.75
N LEU A 20 -16.08 11.79 10.80
CA LEU A 20 -15.00 10.79 10.88
C LEU A 20 -15.18 9.67 9.87
N LEU A 21 -16.42 9.29 9.56
CA LEU A 21 -16.71 8.31 8.51
C LEU A 21 -16.27 8.84 7.13
N VAL A 22 -16.62 10.09 6.81
CA VAL A 22 -16.22 10.72 5.55
C VAL A 22 -14.70 10.84 5.44
N GLU A 23 -14.02 11.27 6.51
CA GLU A 23 -12.56 11.33 6.53
C GLU A 23 -11.92 9.96 6.29
N GLY A 24 -12.42 8.92 6.98
CA GLY A 24 -11.94 7.55 6.81
C GLY A 24 -12.16 7.00 5.40
N ALA A 25 -13.32 7.29 4.79
CA ALA A 25 -13.64 6.88 3.43
C ALA A 25 -12.71 7.55 2.40
N CYS A 26 -12.52 8.87 2.51
CA CYS A 26 -11.60 9.61 1.64
C CYS A 26 -10.15 9.12 1.79
N PHE A 27 -9.69 8.88 3.02
CA PHE A 27 -8.37 8.31 3.26
C PHE A 27 -8.22 6.93 2.58
N ASN A 28 -9.22 6.06 2.71
CA ASN A 28 -9.18 4.73 2.11
C ASN A 28 -9.11 4.79 0.58
N GLU A 29 -9.92 5.67 -0.04
CA GLU A 29 -9.87 5.92 -1.49
C GLU A 29 -8.48 6.38 -1.96
N GLU A 30 -7.87 7.34 -1.26
CA GLU A 30 -6.53 7.84 -1.61
C GLU A 30 -5.44 6.78 -1.45
N ILE A 31 -5.54 5.91 -0.43
CA ILE A 31 -4.63 4.77 -0.27
C ILE A 31 -4.74 3.80 -1.46
N HIS A 32 -5.96 3.54 -1.95
CA HIS A 32 -6.15 2.72 -3.16
C HIS A 32 -5.60 3.39 -4.43
N ARG A 33 -5.50 4.72 -4.46
CA ARG A 33 -4.91 5.49 -5.56
C ARG A 33 -3.39 5.59 -5.52
N LEU A 34 -2.76 5.28 -4.38
CA LEU A 34 -1.30 5.23 -4.32
C LEU A 34 -0.76 4.29 -5.41
N PRO A 35 0.42 4.58 -5.99
CA PRO A 35 1.03 3.71 -6.99
C PRO A 35 1.13 2.26 -6.51
N THR A 36 1.29 2.06 -5.20
CA THR A 36 1.30 0.77 -4.52
C THR A 36 -0.10 0.16 -4.33
N GLY A 37 -1.16 0.96 -4.17
CA GLY A 37 -2.52 0.53 -3.87
C GLY A 37 -3.13 -0.44 -4.90
N ASN A 38 -2.71 -0.33 -6.17
CA ASN A 38 -3.09 -1.26 -7.26
C ASN A 38 -1.89 -1.90 -7.98
N ARG A 39 -0.64 -1.55 -7.64
CA ARG A 39 0.54 -1.93 -8.43
C ARG A 39 1.76 -2.27 -7.59
N THR A 40 1.60 -2.74 -6.35
CA THR A 40 2.73 -3.41 -5.68
C THR A 40 3.25 -4.60 -6.48
N PHE A 41 2.47 -5.13 -7.45
CA PHE A 41 2.79 -6.28 -8.31
C PHE A 41 3.13 -7.57 -7.56
N ILE A 42 3.24 -7.50 -6.23
CA ILE A 42 3.29 -8.58 -5.27
C ILE A 42 1.89 -9.23 -5.27
N PRO A 43 1.80 -10.51 -5.65
CA PRO A 43 0.54 -11.25 -5.57
C PRO A 43 0.01 -11.29 -4.13
N LYS A 44 -1.31 -11.35 -3.97
CA LYS A 44 -1.89 -11.64 -2.64
C LYS A 44 -1.49 -13.06 -2.24
N GLY A 45 -0.90 -13.21 -1.07
CA GLY A 45 -0.43 -14.49 -0.55
C GLY A 45 0.20 -14.35 0.83
N VAL A 46 0.53 -15.49 1.43
CA VAL A 46 1.31 -15.54 2.68
C VAL A 46 2.75 -15.83 2.32
N TYR A 47 3.66 -14.95 2.73
CA TYR A 47 5.09 -15.06 2.48
C TYR A 47 5.85 -15.23 3.78
N HIS A 48 6.79 -16.16 3.81
CA HIS A 48 7.72 -16.36 4.92
C HIS A 48 9.13 -16.26 4.36
N PHE A 49 9.90 -15.31 4.88
CA PHE A 49 11.30 -15.09 4.51
C PHE A 49 12.16 -15.27 5.75
N LEU A 50 13.32 -15.91 5.61
CA LEU A 50 14.26 -16.11 6.70
C LEU A 50 15.08 -14.84 6.95
N THR A 51 15.27 -14.03 5.90
CA THR A 51 16.04 -12.79 5.96
C THR A 51 15.32 -11.62 5.29
N LEU A 52 15.69 -10.40 5.69
CA LEU A 52 15.20 -9.18 5.05
C LEU A 52 15.65 -9.09 3.58
N ASP A 53 16.84 -9.58 3.26
CA ASP A 53 17.36 -9.56 1.89
C ASP A 53 16.53 -10.43 0.94
N GLU A 54 16.03 -11.57 1.42
CA GLU A 54 15.10 -12.41 0.66
C GLU A 54 13.77 -11.69 0.40
N ALA A 55 13.23 -11.00 1.41
CA ALA A 55 12.01 -10.21 1.26
C ALA A 55 12.20 -9.07 0.25
N ASN A 56 13.32 -8.35 0.33
CA ASN A 56 13.66 -7.25 -0.58
C ASN A 56 13.84 -7.74 -2.02
N ARG A 57 14.47 -8.91 -2.21
CA ARG A 57 14.63 -9.51 -3.54
C ARG A 57 13.28 -9.88 -4.14
N HIS A 58 12.40 -10.50 -3.35
CA HIS A 58 11.05 -10.82 -3.79
C HIS A 58 10.25 -9.57 -4.21
N GLU A 59 10.33 -8.49 -3.43
CA GLU A 59 9.71 -7.22 -3.76
C GLU A 59 10.24 -6.65 -5.10
N ALA A 60 11.56 -6.64 -5.28
CA ALA A 60 12.21 -6.16 -6.50
C ALA A 60 11.80 -6.97 -7.74
N ASP A 61 11.73 -8.30 -7.62
CA ASP A 61 11.32 -9.20 -8.71
C ASP A 61 9.87 -8.95 -9.12
N CYS A 62 8.97 -8.81 -8.14
CA CYS A 62 7.57 -8.49 -8.39
C CYS A 62 7.41 -7.14 -9.10
N LEU A 63 8.13 -6.12 -8.63
CA LEU A 63 8.12 -4.79 -9.23
C LEU A 63 8.60 -4.82 -10.68
N ALA A 64 9.73 -5.49 -10.95
CA ALA A 64 10.30 -5.60 -12.29
C ALA A 64 9.34 -6.30 -13.26
N ALA A 65 8.75 -7.43 -12.85
CA ALA A 65 7.78 -8.17 -13.67
C ALA A 65 6.54 -7.33 -13.99
N GLY A 66 6.06 -6.58 -13.00
CA GLY A 66 4.96 -5.65 -13.13
C GLY A 66 5.21 -4.51 -14.10
N MET A 67 6.36 -3.85 -13.96
CA MET A 67 6.76 -2.76 -14.84
C MET A 67 6.96 -3.24 -16.29
N ALA A 68 7.50 -4.44 -16.49
CA ALA A 68 7.59 -5.04 -17.82
C ALA A 68 6.20 -5.26 -18.46
N ARG A 69 5.18 -5.66 -17.67
CA ARG A 69 3.80 -5.77 -18.16
C ARG A 69 3.21 -4.42 -18.54
N VAL A 70 3.44 -3.38 -17.74
CA VAL A 70 3.00 -2.01 -18.02
C VAL A 70 3.67 -1.44 -19.28
N ALA A 71 4.96 -1.72 -19.48
CA ALA A 71 5.68 -1.29 -20.67
C ALA A 71 5.08 -1.93 -21.94
N ARG A 72 4.83 -3.25 -21.91
CA ARG A 72 4.21 -3.97 -23.03
C ARG A 72 2.79 -3.52 -23.36
N SER A 73 2.01 -3.07 -22.38
CA SER A 73 0.64 -2.60 -22.64
C SER A 73 0.57 -1.17 -23.17
N ARG A 74 1.72 -0.48 -23.30
CA ARG A 74 1.82 0.90 -23.80
C ARG A 74 2.47 0.99 -25.18
N SER A 75 3.01 -0.11 -25.69
CA SER A 75 3.56 -0.31 -27.04
C SER A 75 2.51 -0.90 -27.97
#